data_AF-I7L8W0-F1
#
_entry.id   AF-I7L8W0-F1
#
_cell.length_a   1.000
_cell.length_b   1.000
_cell.length_c   1.000
_cell.angle_alpha   90.00
_cell.angle_beta   90.00
_cell.angle_gamma   90.00
#
_symmetry.space_group_name_H-M   'P 1'
#
loop_
_entity.id
_entity.type
_entity.pdbx_description
1 polymer ?
#
loop_
_entity_poly.entity_id
_entity_poly.type
_entity_poly.pdbx_seq_one_letter_code
_entity_poly.pdbx_strand_id
1 'polypeptide(L)'
;MENKIVKVIMWILFWWYLIPYYLFKKYVFRKDHQILYSALSSIIVLFILLFVIAVNSPDDSSSTKKDEAPTVHVVTKKVGSDKLKKSKAKQKILAAQKSEKQKEYDKLKDELDDKKQEQEQKQEEEKQQKQEQEEQAKQKTEQEQKAQERAQKNQTHEAPTNHGDLNTASTGTIVGNSRSHIYHVPGQAGYRMNSANAVYFNSEQEAINAGYRKAKR
;
A
#
# COMPACT_ATOMS: atom_id res chain seq x y z
N MET A 1 -13.87 40.84 8.84
CA MET A 1 -13.58 39.40 9.07
C MET A 1 -14.21 38.48 8.04
N GLU A 2 -15.18 38.98 7.24
CA GLU A 2 -15.94 38.20 6.25
C GLU A 2 -15.06 37.56 5.17
N ASN A 3 -14.04 38.26 4.64
CA ASN A 3 -13.20 37.74 3.55
C ASN A 3 -12.36 36.52 3.95
N LYS A 4 -11.97 36.37 5.22
CA LYS A 4 -11.18 35.22 5.68
C LYS A 4 -12.07 33.98 5.85
N ILE A 5 -13.27 34.16 6.38
CA ILE A 5 -14.24 33.08 6.58
C ILE A 5 -14.76 32.58 5.23
N VAL A 6 -15.09 33.47 4.30
CA VAL A 6 -15.50 33.11 2.93
C VAL A 6 -14.39 32.33 2.22
N LYS A 7 -13.12 32.69 2.41
CA LYS A 7 -11.98 31.99 1.82
C LYS A 7 -11.80 30.57 2.41
N VAL A 8 -12.05 30.39 3.71
CA VAL A 8 -12.03 29.07 4.35
C VAL A 8 -13.20 28.22 3.88
N ILE A 9 -14.41 28.78 3.76
CA ILE A 9 -15.58 28.06 3.23
C ILE A 9 -15.34 27.64 1.78
N MET A 10 -14.81 28.53 0.94
CA MET A 10 -14.46 28.21 -0.45
C MET A 10 -13.38 27.13 -0.53
N TRP A 11 -12.42 27.11 0.40
CA TRP A 11 -11.38 26.08 0.46
C TRP A 11 -11.93 24.72 0.89
N ILE A 12 -12.84 24.69 1.87
CA ILE A 12 -13.53 23.47 2.30
C ILE A 12 -14.40 22.92 1.15
N LEU A 13 -15.16 23.79 0.47
CA LEU A 13 -15.96 23.39 -0.70
C LEU A 13 -15.09 22.89 -1.85
N PHE A 14 -13.94 23.51 -2.09
CA PHE A 14 -13.00 23.07 -3.11
C PHE A 14 -12.51 21.63 -2.84
N TRP A 15 -12.11 21.31 -1.61
CA TRP A 15 -11.70 19.95 -1.26
C TRP A 15 -12.87 18.97 -1.20
N TRP A 16 -14.04 19.41 -0.73
CA TRP A 16 -15.27 18.62 -0.72
C TRP A 16 -15.70 18.21 -2.12
N TYR A 17 -15.45 19.02 -3.15
CA TYR A 17 -15.80 18.68 -4.53
C TYR A 17 -14.67 17.94 -5.27
N LEU A 18 -13.41 18.25 -4.94
CA LEU A 18 -12.24 17.66 -5.61
C LEU A 18 -12.01 16.20 -5.22
N ILE A 19 -12.20 15.84 -3.95
CA ILE A 19 -12.05 14.47 -3.44
C ILE A 19 -13.06 13.51 -4.10
N PRO A 20 -14.39 13.75 -4.10
CA PRO A 20 -15.33 12.88 -4.79
C PRO A 20 -15.14 12.92 -6.29
N TYR A 21 -14.75 14.04 -6.92
CA TYR A 21 -14.44 14.05 -8.36
C TYR A 21 -13.25 13.14 -8.71
N TYR A 22 -12.20 13.12 -7.89
CA TYR A 22 -11.03 12.28 -8.11
C TYR A 22 -11.30 10.80 -7.80
N LEU A 23 -12.08 10.53 -6.74
CA LEU A 23 -12.58 9.18 -6.44
C LEU A 23 -13.52 8.70 -7.54
N PHE A 24 -14.45 9.52 -8.00
CA PHE A 24 -15.36 9.20 -9.11
C PHE A 24 -14.56 8.92 -10.38
N LYS A 25 -13.57 9.75 -10.75
CA LYS A 25 -12.71 9.49 -11.92
C LYS A 25 -11.90 8.19 -11.80
N LYS A 26 -11.39 7.86 -10.61
CA LYS A 26 -10.57 6.65 -10.38
C LYS A 26 -11.40 5.36 -10.25
N TYR A 27 -12.62 5.46 -9.74
CA TYR A 27 -13.48 4.32 -9.41
C TYR A 27 -14.66 4.13 -10.36
N VAL A 28 -15.03 5.09 -11.21
CA VAL A 28 -16.16 4.94 -12.17
C VAL A 28 -15.71 4.43 -13.54
N PHE A 29 -14.45 4.65 -13.92
CA PHE A 29 -13.93 4.26 -15.24
C PHE A 29 -13.32 2.85 -15.32
N ARG A 30 -13.36 2.07 -14.24
CA ARG A 30 -13.03 0.63 -14.27
C ARG A 30 -14.35 -0.14 -14.51
N LYS A 31 -14.39 -0.97 -15.55
CA LYS A 31 -15.64 -1.40 -16.21
C LYS A 31 -16.54 -2.38 -15.45
N ASP A 32 -16.21 -2.81 -14.23
CA ASP A 32 -16.97 -3.86 -13.53
C ASP A 32 -17.44 -3.44 -12.13
N HIS A 33 -18.53 -2.67 -12.05
CA HIS A 33 -19.05 -2.12 -10.78
C HIS A 33 -20.54 -2.35 -10.51
N GLN A 34 -21.17 -3.36 -11.13
CA GLN A 34 -22.61 -3.63 -10.92
C GLN A 34 -22.98 -3.82 -9.43
N ILE A 35 -22.09 -4.41 -8.64
CA ILE A 35 -22.32 -4.68 -7.20
C ILE A 35 -22.19 -3.41 -6.35
N LEU A 36 -21.30 -2.49 -6.73
CA LEU A 36 -21.11 -1.23 -5.99
C LEU A 36 -22.26 -0.25 -6.27
N TYR A 37 -22.76 -0.20 -7.51
CA TYR A 37 -23.90 0.65 -7.84
C TYR A 37 -25.22 0.13 -7.24
N SER A 38 -25.41 -1.19 -7.12
CA SER A 38 -26.60 -1.75 -6.46
C SER A 38 -26.57 -1.56 -4.94
N ALA A 39 -25.39 -1.66 -4.31
CA ALA A 39 -25.22 -1.34 -2.90
C ALA A 39 -25.47 0.15 -2.63
N LEU A 40 -24.97 1.06 -3.47
CA LEU A 40 -25.18 2.49 -3.30
C LEU A 40 -26.63 2.91 -3.57
N SER A 41 -27.29 2.32 -4.57
CA SER A 41 -28.70 2.62 -4.87
C SER A 41 -29.64 2.15 -3.76
N SER A 42 -29.36 0.99 -3.14
CA SER A 42 -30.18 0.50 -2.03
C SER A 42 -30.10 1.40 -0.79
N ILE A 43 -28.93 1.97 -0.49
CA ILE A 43 -28.75 2.94 0.60
C ILE A 43 -29.51 4.23 0.31
N ILE A 44 -29.46 4.73 -0.93
CA ILE A 44 -30.19 5.95 -1.34
C ILE A 44 -31.71 5.74 -1.25
N VAL A 45 -32.21 4.58 -1.69
CA VAL A 45 -33.64 4.23 -1.58
C VAL A 45 -34.07 4.16 -0.11
N LEU A 46 -33.25 3.59 0.78
CA LEU A 46 -33.55 3.53 2.22
C LEU A 46 -33.67 4.92 2.86
N PHE A 47 -32.80 5.85 2.47
CA PHE A 47 -32.86 7.24 2.95
C PHE A 47 -34.09 7.99 2.44
N ILE A 48 -34.50 7.77 1.19
CA ILE A 48 -35.72 8.36 0.64
C ILE A 48 -36.95 7.80 1.38
N LEU A 49 -36.95 6.51 1.70
CA LEU A 49 -38.08 5.86 2.40
C LEU A 49 -38.21 6.36 3.85
N LEU A 50 -37.09 6.57 4.55
CA LEU A 50 -37.06 7.18 5.87
C LEU A 50 -37.55 8.64 5.85
N PHE A 51 -37.20 9.40 4.81
CA PHE A 51 -37.66 10.77 4.65
C PHE A 51 -39.18 10.85 4.42
N VAL A 52 -39.75 9.95 3.60
CA VAL A 52 -41.20 9.90 3.35
C VAL A 52 -42.00 9.54 4.62
N ILE A 53 -41.47 8.65 5.47
CA ILE A 53 -42.10 8.30 6.75
C ILE A 53 -42.06 9.49 7.74
N ALA A 54 -40.96 10.23 7.75
CA ALA A 54 -40.81 11.40 8.63
C ALA A 54 -41.77 12.54 8.26
N VAL A 55 -42.09 12.71 6.97
CA VAL A 55 -42.99 13.79 6.49
C VAL A 55 -44.48 13.42 6.62
N ASN A 56 -44.83 12.13 6.66
CA ASN A 56 -46.23 11.66 6.74
C ASN A 56 -46.64 11.15 8.13
N SER A 57 -45.86 11.39 9.17
CA SER A 57 -46.26 11.04 10.54
C SER A 57 -47.22 12.10 11.09
N PRO A 58 -48.49 11.77 11.40
CA PRO A 58 -49.45 12.75 11.93
C PRO A 58 -49.08 13.13 13.37
N ASP A 59 -48.91 14.43 13.61
CA ASP A 59 -48.73 14.99 14.95
C ASP A 59 -50.01 14.77 15.77
N ASP A 60 -49.89 13.98 16.83
CA ASP A 60 -50.98 13.66 17.76
C ASP A 60 -51.22 14.86 18.70
N SER A 61 -51.86 15.92 18.18
CA SER A 61 -52.29 17.08 18.96
C SER A 61 -53.66 16.79 19.60
N SER A 62 -53.65 16.32 20.84
CA SER A 62 -54.89 16.11 21.60
C SER A 62 -55.58 17.45 21.96
N SER A 63 -56.67 17.77 21.26
CA SER A 63 -57.59 18.86 21.62
C SER A 63 -58.72 18.33 22.52
N THR A 64 -58.80 18.80 23.76
CA THR A 64 -59.94 18.50 24.66
C THR A 64 -60.95 19.64 24.60
N LYS A 65 -62.17 19.35 24.12
CA LYS A 65 -63.37 20.19 24.33
C LYS A 65 -64.02 19.80 25.66
N LYS A 66 -64.48 20.79 26.42
CA LYS A 66 -65.27 20.64 27.65
C LYS A 66 -66.69 21.11 27.37
N ASP A 67 -67.66 20.23 27.60
CA ASP A 67 -69.06 20.57 27.81
C ASP A 67 -69.54 19.90 29.14
N GLU A 68 -70.63 20.43 29.66
CA GLU A 68 -71.04 20.58 31.07
C GLU A 68 -71.36 19.32 31.90
N ALA A 69 -71.42 19.51 33.22
CA ALA A 69 -71.59 18.50 34.27
C ALA A 69 -73.03 17.97 34.44
N PRO A 70 -73.19 16.73 34.97
CA PRO A 70 -73.81 16.62 36.30
C PRO A 70 -73.09 15.64 37.24
N THR A 71 -73.33 15.85 38.54
CA THR A 71 -72.69 15.24 39.72
C THR A 71 -72.85 13.71 39.81
N VAL A 72 -71.72 12.98 39.99
CA VAL A 72 -71.71 11.52 40.24
C VAL A 72 -70.74 11.18 41.37
N HIS A 73 -71.17 10.33 42.31
CA HIS A 73 -70.32 9.76 43.37
C HIS A 73 -69.13 9.01 42.76
N VAL A 74 -67.90 9.41 43.10
CA VAL A 74 -66.68 8.80 42.56
C VAL A 74 -66.16 7.71 43.51
N VAL A 75 -66.25 6.45 43.09
CA VAL A 75 -65.41 5.38 43.66
C VAL A 75 -64.08 5.40 42.92
N THR A 76 -63.02 5.87 43.57
CA THR A 76 -61.66 5.85 43.00
C THR A 76 -61.13 4.42 42.96
N LYS A 77 -61.17 3.75 41.80
CA LYS A 77 -60.41 2.52 41.55
C LYS A 77 -58.97 2.90 41.17
N LYS A 78 -57.96 2.43 41.92
CA LYS A 78 -56.52 2.56 41.59
C LYS A 78 -56.18 1.75 40.34
N VAL A 79 -56.51 2.27 39.17
CA VAL A 79 -56.08 1.71 37.88
C VAL A 79 -54.63 2.13 37.61
N GLY A 80 -53.70 1.17 37.55
CA GLY A 80 -52.32 1.40 37.10
C GLY A 80 -51.19 0.93 38.02
N SER A 81 -51.47 0.50 39.26
CA SER A 81 -50.46 0.04 40.22
C SER A 81 -49.63 -1.14 39.68
N ASP A 82 -50.28 -2.11 39.04
CA ASP A 82 -49.62 -3.30 38.50
C ASP A 82 -48.83 -2.97 37.22
N LYS A 83 -49.31 -2.03 36.41
CA LYS A 83 -48.60 -1.54 35.23
C LYS A 83 -47.32 -0.81 35.65
N LEU A 84 -47.37 -0.01 36.71
CA LEU A 84 -46.20 0.66 37.28
C LEU A 84 -45.17 -0.33 37.81
N LYS A 85 -45.59 -1.35 38.58
CA LYS A 85 -44.69 -2.43 39.06
C LYS A 85 -44.02 -3.16 37.90
N LYS A 86 -44.79 -3.53 36.85
CA LYS A 86 -44.26 -4.16 35.64
C LYS A 86 -43.26 -3.25 34.90
N SER A 87 -43.53 -1.94 34.80
CA SER A 87 -42.59 -1.00 34.16
C SER A 87 -41.28 -0.85 34.93
N LYS A 88 -41.33 -0.78 36.27
CA LYS A 88 -40.15 -0.68 37.13
C LYS A 88 -39.31 -1.95 37.06
N ALA A 89 -39.95 -3.12 37.01
CA ALA A 89 -39.24 -4.39 36.83
C ALA A 89 -38.52 -4.45 35.47
N LYS A 90 -39.20 -4.06 34.38
CA LYS A 90 -38.59 -3.96 33.04
C LYS A 90 -37.41 -2.98 33.01
N GLN A 91 -37.54 -1.82 33.65
CA GLN A 91 -36.47 -0.82 33.70
C GLN A 91 -35.24 -1.34 34.44
N LYS A 92 -35.40 -2.08 35.54
CA LYS A 92 -34.28 -2.71 36.25
C LYS A 92 -33.56 -3.76 35.40
N ILE A 93 -34.31 -4.61 34.69
CA ILE A 93 -33.73 -5.62 33.80
C ILE A 93 -32.97 -4.94 32.66
N LEU A 94 -33.55 -3.90 32.06
CA LEU A 94 -32.94 -3.16 30.95
C LEU A 94 -31.67 -2.41 31.41
N ALA A 95 -31.68 -1.86 32.63
CA ALA A 95 -30.49 -1.25 33.23
C ALA A 95 -29.38 -2.29 33.49
N ALA A 96 -29.72 -3.49 33.97
CA ALA A 96 -28.77 -4.58 34.16
C ALA A 96 -28.14 -5.01 32.82
N GLN A 97 -28.96 -5.26 31.79
CA GLN A 97 -28.49 -5.59 30.44
C GLN A 97 -27.61 -4.50 29.83
N LYS A 98 -27.96 -3.22 30.04
CA LYS A 98 -27.12 -2.09 29.59
C LYS A 98 -25.75 -2.11 30.27
N SER A 99 -25.70 -2.41 31.56
CA SER A 99 -24.42 -2.51 32.29
C SER A 99 -23.56 -3.68 31.81
N GLU A 100 -24.16 -4.82 31.45
CA GLU A 100 -23.43 -5.97 30.90
C GLU A 100 -22.89 -5.68 29.51
N LYS A 101 -23.71 -5.11 28.62
CA LYS A 101 -23.26 -4.68 27.28
C LYS A 101 -22.17 -3.61 27.36
N GLN A 102 -22.23 -2.72 28.35
CA GLN A 102 -21.17 -1.73 28.54
C GLN A 102 -19.83 -2.40 28.90
N LYS A 103 -19.85 -3.37 29.83
CA LYS A 103 -18.63 -4.13 30.19
C LYS A 103 -18.10 -4.94 29.02
N GLU A 104 -18.96 -5.50 28.18
CA GLU A 104 -18.55 -6.22 26.97
C GLU A 104 -17.93 -5.26 25.93
N TYR A 105 -18.50 -4.07 25.75
CA TYR A 105 -17.95 -3.03 24.89
C TYR A 105 -16.58 -2.56 25.38
N ASP A 106 -16.43 -2.31 26.68
CA ASP A 106 -15.16 -1.85 27.27
C ASP A 106 -14.06 -2.90 27.08
N LYS A 107 -14.38 -4.20 27.30
CA LYS A 107 -13.44 -5.31 27.03
C LYS A 107 -13.04 -5.42 25.56
N LEU A 108 -14.00 -5.30 24.64
CA LEU A 108 -13.73 -5.41 23.20
C LEU A 108 -12.88 -4.23 22.72
N LYS A 109 -13.07 -3.05 23.32
CA LYS A 109 -12.28 -1.87 23.03
C LYS A 109 -10.83 -2.05 23.47
N ASP A 110 -10.60 -2.57 24.67
CA ASP A 110 -9.26 -2.86 25.18
C ASP A 110 -8.54 -3.88 24.26
N GLU A 111 -9.23 -4.97 23.85
CA GLU A 111 -8.65 -5.96 22.93
C GLU A 111 -8.31 -5.37 21.54
N LEU A 112 -9.14 -4.43 21.06
CA LEU A 112 -8.91 -3.78 19.77
C LEU A 112 -7.71 -2.84 19.82
N ASP A 113 -7.54 -2.11 20.93
CA ASP A 113 -6.40 -1.21 21.14
C ASP A 113 -5.09 -2.01 21.24
N ASP A 114 -5.10 -3.15 21.94
CA ASP A 114 -3.94 -4.07 22.00
C ASP A 114 -3.57 -4.63 20.62
N LYS A 115 -4.56 -5.14 19.85
CA LYS A 115 -4.32 -5.65 18.49
C LYS A 115 -3.80 -4.56 17.54
N LYS A 116 -4.31 -3.34 17.69
CA LYS A 116 -3.87 -2.22 16.86
C LYS A 116 -2.41 -1.85 17.16
N GLN A 117 -2.02 -1.84 18.43
CA GLN A 117 -0.62 -1.63 18.81
C GLN A 117 0.29 -2.75 18.29
N GLU A 118 -0.12 -4.02 18.40
CA GLU A 118 0.66 -5.14 17.86
C GLU A 118 0.81 -5.05 16.32
N GLN A 119 -0.24 -4.60 15.63
CA GLN A 119 -0.22 -4.43 14.17
C GLN A 119 0.67 -3.24 13.75
N GLU A 120 0.63 -2.13 14.49
CA GLU A 120 1.51 -0.98 14.25
C GLU A 120 2.98 -1.35 14.47
N GLN A 121 3.30 -2.09 15.54
CA GLN A 121 4.65 -2.59 15.81
C GLN A 121 5.15 -3.52 14.69
N LYS A 122 4.33 -4.49 14.24
CA LYS A 122 4.71 -5.38 13.13
C LYS A 122 4.95 -4.62 11.83
N GLN A 123 4.14 -3.60 11.52
CA GLN A 123 4.36 -2.77 10.33
C GLN A 123 5.65 -1.95 10.42
N GLU A 124 5.98 -1.45 11.61
CA GLU A 124 7.20 -0.67 11.81
C GLU A 124 8.45 -1.56 11.71
N GLU A 125 8.43 -2.76 12.29
CA GLU A 125 9.50 -3.77 12.14
C GLU A 125 9.69 -4.20 10.68
N GLU A 126 8.61 -4.50 9.96
CA GLU A 126 8.68 -4.90 8.54
C GLU A 126 9.27 -3.77 7.67
N LYS A 127 8.92 -2.52 7.98
CA LYS A 127 9.44 -1.34 7.27
C LYS A 127 10.93 -1.12 7.55
N GLN A 128 11.38 -1.32 8.78
CA GLN A 128 12.80 -1.24 9.14
C GLN A 128 13.61 -2.35 8.46
N GLN A 129 13.14 -3.60 8.50
CA GLN A 129 13.82 -4.71 7.83
C GLN A 129 13.94 -4.49 6.31
N LYS A 130 12.89 -3.94 5.68
CA LYS A 130 12.92 -3.66 4.25
C LYS A 130 13.90 -2.55 3.89
N GLN A 131 14.02 -1.52 4.73
CA GLN A 131 15.01 -0.45 4.55
C GLN A 131 16.44 -0.97 4.70
N GLU A 132 16.72 -1.79 5.72
CA GLU A 132 18.04 -2.41 5.92
C GLU A 132 18.43 -3.31 4.74
N GLN A 133 17.51 -4.12 4.22
CA GLN A 133 17.77 -4.96 3.05
C GLN A 133 18.04 -4.13 1.79
N GLU A 134 17.32 -3.02 1.57
CA GLU A 134 17.53 -2.14 0.43
C GLU A 134 18.89 -1.41 0.52
N GLU A 135 19.30 -1.02 1.73
CA GLU A 135 20.60 -0.36 1.97
C GLU A 135 21.76 -1.35 1.79
N GLN A 136 21.65 -2.58 2.30
CA GLN A 136 22.64 -3.63 2.06
C GLN A 136 22.76 -3.99 0.57
N ALA A 137 21.63 -4.02 -0.16
CA ALA A 137 21.63 -4.26 -1.60
C ALA A 137 22.36 -3.14 -2.36
N LYS A 138 22.09 -1.86 -2.03
CA LYS A 138 22.78 -0.72 -2.63
C LYS A 138 24.29 -0.73 -2.36
N GLN A 139 24.71 -1.05 -1.13
CA GLN A 139 26.12 -1.16 -0.79
C GLN A 139 26.84 -2.27 -1.58
N LYS A 140 26.21 -3.44 -1.76
CA LYS A 140 26.78 -4.51 -2.60
C LYS A 140 26.93 -4.08 -4.06
N THR A 141 25.91 -3.44 -4.63
CA THR A 141 25.97 -2.94 -6.01
C THR A 141 27.06 -1.88 -6.20
N GLU A 142 27.23 -0.96 -5.24
CA GLU A 142 28.28 0.06 -5.33
C GLU A 142 29.70 -0.53 -5.18
N GLN A 143 29.87 -1.55 -4.34
CA GLN A 143 31.14 -2.29 -4.25
C GLN A 143 31.47 -3.06 -5.53
N GLU A 144 30.47 -3.71 -6.15
CA GLU A 144 30.63 -4.39 -7.44
C GLU A 144 30.99 -3.40 -8.57
N GLN A 145 30.35 -2.23 -8.61
CA GLN A 145 30.67 -1.18 -9.58
C GLN A 145 32.09 -0.62 -9.39
N LYS A 146 32.51 -0.32 -8.15
CA LYS A 146 33.89 0.11 -7.86
C LYS A 146 34.93 -0.96 -8.19
N ALA A 147 34.60 -2.24 -8.01
CA ALA A 147 35.48 -3.34 -8.41
C ALA A 147 35.61 -3.43 -9.94
N GLN A 148 34.52 -3.24 -10.68
CA GLN A 148 34.54 -3.20 -12.15
C GLN A 148 35.32 -1.99 -12.69
N GLU A 149 35.16 -0.80 -12.10
CA GLU A 149 35.95 0.38 -12.50
C GLU A 149 37.45 0.21 -12.21
N ARG A 150 37.83 -0.42 -11.10
CA ARG A 150 39.24 -0.76 -10.81
C ARG A 150 39.81 -1.78 -11.79
N ALA A 151 39.00 -2.76 -12.23
CA ALA A 151 39.41 -3.71 -13.26
C ALA A 151 39.63 -3.01 -14.61
N GLN A 152 38.78 -2.05 -14.98
CA GLN A 152 38.96 -1.24 -16.20
C GLN A 152 40.17 -0.29 -16.12
N LYS A 153 40.52 0.24 -14.95
CA LYS A 153 41.69 1.11 -14.81
C LYS A 153 43.03 0.35 -15.01
N ASN A 154 43.07 -0.95 -14.74
CA ASN A 154 44.22 -1.80 -15.05
C ASN A 154 44.29 -2.27 -16.52
N GLN A 155 43.31 -1.91 -17.38
CA GLN A 155 43.35 -2.18 -18.82
C GLN A 155 44.14 -1.13 -19.63
N THR A 156 44.78 -0.15 -18.97
CA THR A 156 45.76 0.76 -19.61
C THR A 156 47.19 0.31 -19.35
N HIS A 157 47.47 -0.99 -19.59
CA HIS A 157 48.82 -1.37 -19.99
C HIS A 157 48.88 -1.20 -21.50
N GLU A 158 49.51 -0.11 -21.93
CA GLU A 158 49.82 0.13 -23.34
C GLU A 158 50.41 -1.12 -23.97
N ALA A 159 49.68 -1.68 -24.93
CA ALA A 159 50.22 -2.71 -25.80
C ALA A 159 51.43 -2.10 -26.53
N PRO A 160 52.58 -2.80 -26.59
CA PRO A 160 53.70 -2.34 -27.40
C PRO A 160 53.21 -2.19 -28.84
N THR A 161 53.36 -0.98 -29.36
CA THR A 161 52.97 -0.52 -30.71
C THR A 161 53.85 -1.17 -31.78
N ASN A 162 53.83 -2.49 -31.89
CA ASN A 162 54.41 -3.21 -33.01
C ASN A 162 53.28 -3.59 -33.98
N HIS A 163 53.10 -2.73 -34.99
CA HIS A 163 52.18 -2.90 -36.11
C HIS A 163 52.62 -4.05 -37.03
N GLY A 164 52.45 -5.30 -36.61
CA GLY A 164 52.65 -6.43 -37.50
C GLY A 164 52.44 -7.78 -36.85
N ASP A 165 53.22 -8.09 -35.82
CA ASP A 165 53.32 -9.45 -35.32
C ASP A 165 53.31 -9.48 -33.79
N LEU A 166 52.24 -10.03 -33.24
CA LEU A 166 52.04 -10.24 -31.81
C LEU A 166 52.16 -11.74 -31.53
N ASN A 167 53.06 -12.09 -30.61
CA ASN A 167 53.10 -13.42 -30.03
C ASN A 167 52.21 -13.45 -28.78
N THR A 168 51.18 -14.29 -28.78
CA THR A 168 50.22 -14.34 -27.66
C THR A 168 50.85 -14.83 -26.35
N ALA A 169 51.91 -15.64 -26.40
CA ALA A 169 52.58 -16.16 -25.19
C ALA A 169 53.29 -15.09 -24.36
N SER A 170 53.76 -14.00 -24.98
CA SER A 170 54.57 -12.97 -24.29
C SER A 170 53.74 -11.88 -23.62
N THR A 171 52.41 -11.93 -23.73
CA THR A 171 51.52 -10.85 -23.26
C THR A 171 51.16 -10.96 -21.79
N GLY A 172 51.28 -12.13 -21.16
CA GLY A 172 50.93 -12.35 -19.75
C GLY A 172 49.42 -12.22 -19.43
N THR A 173 48.59 -11.96 -20.45
CA THR A 173 47.14 -11.76 -20.35
C THR A 173 46.38 -12.71 -21.29
N ILE A 174 45.06 -12.82 -21.15
CA ILE A 174 44.25 -13.61 -22.08
C ILE A 174 44.05 -12.80 -23.37
N VAL A 175 44.57 -13.30 -24.49
CA VAL A 175 44.52 -12.59 -25.78
C VAL A 175 43.77 -13.42 -26.82
N GLY A 176 42.73 -12.82 -27.39
CA GLY A 176 41.95 -13.31 -28.51
C GLY A 176 42.28 -12.64 -29.83
N ASN A 177 41.98 -13.33 -30.93
CA ASN A 177 42.04 -12.78 -32.27
C ASN A 177 40.62 -12.51 -32.78
N SER A 178 40.30 -11.25 -33.05
CA SER A 178 38.97 -10.84 -33.51
C SER A 178 38.54 -11.49 -34.82
N ARG A 179 39.49 -11.91 -35.67
CA ARG A 179 39.20 -12.58 -36.94
C ARG A 179 38.88 -14.06 -36.77
N SER A 180 39.59 -14.77 -35.89
CA SER A 180 39.42 -16.22 -35.72
C SER A 180 38.54 -16.61 -34.53
N HIS A 181 38.23 -15.66 -33.64
CA HIS A 181 37.53 -15.90 -32.37
C HIS A 181 38.23 -17.00 -31.54
N ILE A 182 39.56 -17.02 -31.55
CA ILE A 182 40.37 -17.94 -30.75
C ILE A 182 41.14 -17.14 -29.71
N TYR A 183 41.03 -17.53 -28.43
CA TYR A 183 41.80 -16.94 -27.33
C TYR A 183 42.86 -17.90 -26.78
N HIS A 184 43.93 -17.32 -26.24
CA HIS A 184 45.03 -18.01 -25.56
C HIS A 184 45.07 -17.55 -24.11
N VAL A 185 45.36 -18.47 -23.18
CA VAL A 185 45.60 -18.13 -21.78
C VAL A 185 47.11 -18.06 -21.50
N PRO A 186 47.55 -17.28 -20.50
CA PRO A 186 48.95 -17.28 -20.07
C PRO A 186 49.44 -18.69 -19.73
N GLY A 187 50.62 -19.07 -20.26
CA GLY A 187 51.22 -20.40 -20.04
C GLY A 187 50.90 -21.45 -21.11
N GLN A 188 49.98 -21.18 -22.05
CA GLN A 188 49.82 -22.01 -23.26
C GLN A 188 50.86 -21.68 -24.33
N ALA A 189 51.03 -22.57 -25.31
CA ALA A 189 51.89 -22.28 -26.45
C ALA A 189 51.27 -21.15 -27.28
N GLY A 190 51.96 -20.01 -27.32
CA GLY A 190 51.52 -18.86 -28.09
C GLY A 190 51.62 -19.08 -29.60
N TYR A 191 50.91 -18.26 -30.35
CA TYR A 191 51.09 -18.16 -31.80
C TYR A 191 51.23 -16.70 -32.22
N ARG A 192 51.69 -16.53 -33.46
CA ARG A 192 51.91 -15.24 -34.09
C ARG A 192 50.65 -14.79 -34.81
N MET A 193 50.18 -13.59 -34.51
CA MET A 193 49.03 -12.98 -35.16
C MET A 193 49.23 -11.49 -35.39
N ASN A 194 48.40 -10.91 -36.26
CA ASN A 194 48.42 -9.46 -36.44
C ASN A 194 47.91 -8.76 -35.17
N SER A 195 48.74 -7.88 -34.59
CA SER A 195 48.41 -7.08 -33.40
C SER A 195 47.12 -6.25 -33.58
N ALA A 196 46.78 -5.85 -34.81
CA ALA A 196 45.55 -5.12 -35.11
C ALA A 196 44.27 -5.93 -34.80
N ASN A 197 44.36 -7.26 -34.75
CA ASN A 197 43.24 -8.14 -34.41
C ASN A 197 43.27 -8.60 -32.94
N ALA A 198 44.19 -8.08 -32.12
CA ALA A 198 44.32 -8.49 -30.73
C ALA A 198 43.18 -7.91 -29.87
N VAL A 199 42.51 -8.79 -29.14
CA VAL A 199 41.47 -8.45 -28.15
C VAL A 199 41.92 -9.01 -26.81
N TYR A 200 41.99 -8.17 -25.79
CA TYR A 200 42.44 -8.56 -24.45
C TYR A 200 41.24 -8.81 -23.55
N PHE A 201 41.28 -9.90 -22.79
CA PHE A 201 40.23 -10.29 -21.84
C PHE A 201 40.78 -10.36 -20.43
N ASN A 202 39.95 -10.06 -19.44
CA ASN A 202 40.32 -10.12 -18.03
C ASN A 202 40.10 -11.53 -17.45
N SER A 203 39.20 -12.31 -18.04
CA SER A 203 38.93 -13.70 -17.63
C SER A 203 38.61 -14.61 -18.82
N GLU A 204 38.81 -15.91 -18.65
CA GLU A 204 38.48 -16.91 -19.67
C GLU A 204 36.97 -16.93 -19.97
N GLN A 205 36.16 -16.69 -18.93
CA GLN A 205 34.71 -16.62 -19.07
C GLN A 205 34.26 -15.42 -19.91
N GLU A 206 34.94 -14.27 -19.80
CA GLU A 206 34.67 -13.09 -20.61
C GLU A 206 34.91 -13.38 -22.10
N ALA A 207 36.01 -14.06 -22.43
CA ALA A 207 36.31 -14.48 -23.80
C ALA A 207 35.24 -15.45 -24.33
N ILE A 208 34.81 -16.43 -23.52
CA ILE A 208 33.75 -17.37 -23.88
C ILE A 208 32.42 -16.67 -24.11
N ASN A 209 32.03 -15.75 -23.21
CA ASN A 209 30.80 -14.97 -23.32
C ASN A 209 30.83 -14.03 -24.55
N ALA A 210 32.01 -13.55 -24.94
CA ALA A 210 32.23 -12.79 -26.17
C ALA A 210 32.25 -13.66 -27.44
N GLY A 211 32.02 -14.98 -27.32
CA GLY A 211 31.94 -15.91 -28.45
C GLY A 211 33.29 -16.47 -28.92
N TYR A 212 34.35 -16.34 -28.11
CA TYR A 212 35.67 -16.88 -28.44
C TYR A 212 35.83 -18.31 -27.92
N ARG A 213 36.54 -19.14 -28.69
CA ARG A 213 36.88 -20.52 -28.34
C ARG A 213 38.35 -20.63 -27.91
N LYS A 214 38.63 -21.52 -26.95
CA LYS A 214 39.99 -21.81 -26.50
C LYS A 214 40.87 -22.35 -27.62
N ALA A 215 42.14 -21.92 -27.62
CA ALA A 215 43.18 -22.50 -28.45
C ALA A 215 43.41 -23.99 -28.12
N LYS A 216 43.81 -24.76 -29.12
CA LYS A 216 44.10 -26.20 -28.98
C LYS A 216 45.55 -26.51 -28.63
N ARG A 217 46.43 -25.51 -28.69
CA ARG A 217 47.88 -25.61 -28.50
C ARG A 217 48.29 -24.60 -27.44
#